data_AF-A0A5G2RCB9-F1
#
_entry.id   AF-A0A5G2RCB9-F1
#
_cell.length_a   1.000
_cell.length_b   1.000
_cell.length_c   1.000
_cell.angle_alpha   90.00
_cell.angle_beta   90.00
_cell.angle_gamma   90.00
#
_symmetry.space_group_name_H-M   'P 1'
#
loop_
_entity.id
_entity.type
_entity.pdbx_description
1 polymer ?
#
loop_
_entity_poly.entity_id
_entity_poly.type
_entity_poly.pdbx_seq_one_letter_code
_entity_poly.pdbx_strand_id
1 'polypeptide(L)'
;MARQHARTLWYDRPKYVFMEFCVEDSSDVHVLIEDHRIVFSCKNPDGVEFYNEIEFYAKVNCKPAWLSVDFDNWRDWEGDEEVELAQVEHYAELLKKVSTKSPPPAMDDLDDDSDSADARSN
;
A
#
# COMPACT_ATOMS: atom_id res chain seq x y z
N MET A 1 -7.14 27.84 37.06
CA MET A 1 -7.82 29.00 36.43
C MET A 1 -9.04 28.49 35.67
N ALA A 2 -10.12 29.25 35.60
CA ALA A 2 -11.32 28.84 34.85
C ALA A 2 -11.05 28.99 33.34
N ARG A 3 -11.29 27.93 32.57
CA ARG A 3 -11.17 27.94 31.10
C ARG A 3 -12.41 28.58 30.48
N GLN A 4 -12.22 29.32 29.39
CA GLN A 4 -13.31 29.93 28.63
C GLN A 4 -13.57 29.14 27.35
N HIS A 5 -14.79 29.26 26.80
CA HIS A 5 -15.09 28.70 25.49
C HIS A 5 -14.81 29.75 24.42
N ALA A 6 -14.07 29.37 23.38
CA ALA A 6 -13.94 30.19 22.19
C ALA A 6 -15.28 30.21 21.46
N ARG A 7 -15.68 31.37 20.95
CA ARG A 7 -16.81 31.46 20.03
C ARG A 7 -16.47 30.59 18.81
N THR A 8 -17.37 29.68 18.47
CA THR A 8 -17.17 28.73 17.38
C THR A 8 -18.22 28.96 16.30
N LEU A 9 -17.77 29.19 15.07
CA LEU A 9 -18.64 29.24 13.89
C LEU A 9 -18.47 27.94 13.10
N TRP A 10 -19.54 27.41 12.52
CA TRP A 10 -19.46 26.19 11.74
C TRP A 10 -20.47 26.18 10.59
N TYR A 11 -20.16 25.41 9.55
CA TYR A 11 -21.06 25.09 8.45
C TYR A 11 -20.64 23.77 7.79
N ASP A 12 -21.56 23.12 7.10
CA ASP A 12 -21.33 21.85 6.42
C ASP A 12 -21.25 21.99 4.89
N ARG A 13 -20.62 20.98 4.30
CA ARG A 13 -20.57 20.68 2.86
C ARG A 13 -20.77 19.16 2.71
N PRO A 14 -21.12 18.66 1.51
CA PRO A 14 -21.42 17.23 1.33
C PRO A 14 -20.34 16.23 1.79
N LYS A 15 -19.08 16.65 1.92
CA LYS A 15 -17.95 15.81 2.35
C LYS A 15 -17.14 16.36 3.53
N TYR A 16 -17.42 17.58 3.98
CA TYR A 16 -16.58 18.27 4.96
C TYR A 16 -17.44 19.14 5.87
N VAL A 17 -17.02 19.28 7.13
CA VAL A 17 -17.54 20.26 8.07
C VAL A 17 -16.42 21.24 8.37
N PHE A 18 -16.73 22.53 8.31
CA PHE A 18 -15.80 23.60 8.64
C PHE A 18 -16.14 24.13 10.02
N MET A 19 -15.14 24.28 10.88
CA MET A 19 -15.26 24.86 12.22
C MET A 19 -14.17 25.91 12.41
N GLU A 20 -14.56 27.09 12.87
CA GLU A 20 -13.69 28.23 13.13
C GLU A 20 -13.79 28.60 14.61
N PHE A 21 -12.67 28.52 15.32
CA PHE A 21 -12.55 28.95 16.72
C PHE A 21 -12.00 30.38 16.76
N CYS A 22 -12.84 31.34 17.14
CA CYS A 22 -12.50 32.76 17.11
C CYS A 22 -11.73 33.16 18.39
N VAL A 23 -10.39 33.09 18.35
CA VAL A 23 -9.49 33.57 19.40
C VAL A 23 -8.42 34.47 18.78
N GLU A 24 -8.36 35.72 19.21
CA GLU A 24 -7.35 36.68 18.75
C GLU A 24 -5.97 36.34 19.32
N ASP A 25 -4.93 36.48 18.48
CA ASP A 25 -3.53 36.25 18.83
C ASP A 25 -3.27 34.93 19.58
N SER A 26 -3.92 33.86 19.11
CA SER A 26 -3.83 32.55 19.75
C SER A 26 -2.41 31.96 19.72
N SER A 27 -2.01 31.38 20.84
CA SER A 27 -0.76 30.64 21.06
C SER A 27 -1.05 29.29 21.69
N ASP A 28 -0.09 28.36 21.65
CA ASP A 28 -0.23 26.99 22.17
C ASP A 28 -1.49 26.25 21.66
N VAL A 29 -1.79 26.40 20.37
CA VAL A 29 -2.98 25.78 19.76
C VAL A 29 -2.82 24.27 19.70
N HIS A 30 -3.76 23.56 20.32
CA HIS A 30 -3.85 22.11 20.31
C HIS A 30 -5.22 21.67 19.79
N VAL A 31 -5.22 20.82 18.77
CA VAL A 31 -6.43 20.27 18.16
C VAL A 31 -6.33 18.75 18.16
N LEU A 32 -7.26 18.10 18.86
CA LEU A 32 -7.45 16.65 18.84
C LEU A 32 -8.75 16.34 18.11
N ILE A 33 -8.67 15.52 17.06
CA ILE A 33 -9.84 15.06 16.32
C ILE A 33 -9.95 13.55 16.52
N GLU A 34 -11.04 13.14 17.15
CA GLU A 34 -11.46 11.76 17.34
C GLU A 34 -12.64 11.45 16.42
N ASP A 35 -12.99 10.16 16.30
CA ASP A 35 -14.11 9.71 15.45
C ASP A 35 -15.44 10.41 15.75
N HIS A 36 -15.67 10.75 17.02
CA HIS A 36 -16.94 11.28 17.54
C HIS A 36 -16.83 12.66 18.21
N ARG A 37 -15.64 13.26 18.24
CA ARG A 37 -15.39 14.47 19.02
C ARG A 37 -14.22 15.25 18.44
N ILE A 38 -14.29 16.57 18.58
CA ILE A 38 -13.14 17.45 18.47
C ILE A 38 -12.89 18.15 19.80
N VAL A 39 -11.62 18.23 20.18
CA VAL A 39 -11.15 19.02 21.30
C VAL A 39 -10.19 20.09 20.77
N PHE A 40 -10.54 21.34 21.00
CA PHE A 40 -9.71 22.50 20.71
C PHE A 40 -9.28 23.16 22.01
N SER A 41 -8.02 23.54 22.10
CA SER A 41 -7.53 24.42 23.15
C SER A 41 -6.45 25.36 22.64
N CYS A 42 -6.35 26.54 23.27
CA CYS A 42 -5.29 27.51 23.02
C CYS A 42 -5.21 28.52 24.16
N LYS A 43 -4.30 29.49 24.05
CA LYS A 43 -4.17 30.64 24.95
C LYS A 43 -4.15 31.95 24.18
N ASN A 44 -4.69 33.02 24.76
CA ASN A 44 -4.53 34.37 24.22
C ASN A 44 -3.33 35.08 24.89
N PRO A 45 -2.95 36.30 24.43
CA PRO A 45 -1.84 37.06 25.01
C PRO A 45 -2.02 37.42 26.49
N ASP A 46 -3.26 37.53 26.97
CA ASP A 46 -3.58 37.80 28.38
C ASP A 46 -3.40 36.57 29.28
N GLY A 47 -3.04 35.41 28.71
CA GLY A 47 -2.89 34.15 29.42
C GLY A 47 -4.20 33.43 29.74
N VAL A 48 -5.32 33.87 29.16
CA VAL A 48 -6.62 33.20 29.25
C VAL A 48 -6.59 31.93 28.40
N GLU A 49 -6.90 30.81 29.04
CA GLU A 49 -7.02 29.52 28.36
C GLU A 49 -8.42 29.33 27.77
N PHE A 50 -8.45 28.95 26.49
CA PHE A 50 -9.65 28.56 25.78
C PHE A 50 -9.70 27.04 25.63
N TYR A 51 -10.88 26.47 25.83
CA TYR A 51 -11.12 25.04 25.70
C TYR A 51 -12.52 24.79 25.14
N ASN A 52 -12.61 24.08 24.03
CA ASN A 52 -13.85 23.67 23.40
C ASN A 52 -13.81 22.16 23.19
N GLU A 53 -14.86 21.49 23.65
CA GLU A 53 -15.08 20.07 23.43
C GLU A 53 -16.45 19.92 22.79
N ILE A 54 -16.47 19.37 21.58
CA ILE A 54 -17.68 19.29 20.76
C ILE A 54 -17.80 17.86 20.25
N GLU A 55 -18.91 17.22 20.59
CA GLU A 55 -19.28 15.92 20.05
C GLU A 55 -19.91 16.06 18.66
N PHE A 56 -19.50 15.21 17.73
CA PHE A 56 -20.04 15.19 16.38
C PHE A 56 -21.37 14.42 16.34
N TYR A 57 -22.29 14.92 15.51
CA TYR A 57 -23.55 14.23 15.23
C TYR A 57 -23.35 12.85 14.57
N ALA A 58 -22.34 12.74 13.70
CA ALA A 58 -21.98 11.51 13.00
C ALA A 58 -20.47 11.32 12.98
N LYS A 59 -20.02 10.08 12.74
CA LYS A 59 -18.60 9.74 12.70
C LYS A 59 -17.87 10.52 11.60
N VAL A 60 -16.76 11.17 11.96
CA VAL A 60 -15.87 11.87 11.02
C VAL A 60 -14.66 10.99 10.73
N ASN A 61 -14.27 10.89 9.45
CA ASN A 61 -13.09 10.13 9.06
C ASN A 61 -11.86 11.04 9.12
N CYS A 62 -10.99 10.83 10.10
CA CYS A 62 -9.88 11.73 10.42
C CYS A 62 -8.57 11.39 9.69
N LYS A 63 -8.64 10.60 8.61
CA LYS A 63 -7.45 10.28 7.80
C LYS A 63 -6.81 11.59 7.30
N PRO A 64 -5.50 11.81 7.53
CA PRO A 64 -4.86 13.04 7.12
C PRO A 64 -5.00 13.20 5.60
N ALA A 65 -5.40 14.39 5.15
CA ALA A 65 -5.62 14.65 3.72
C ALA A 65 -4.35 14.45 2.86
N TRP A 66 -3.16 14.51 3.46
CA TRP A 66 -1.88 14.26 2.79
C TRP A 66 -1.49 12.77 2.73
N LEU A 67 -2.25 11.89 3.38
CA LEU A 67 -1.98 10.45 3.40
C LEU A 67 -3.09 9.70 2.64
N SER A 68 -2.80 9.37 1.39
CA SER A 68 -3.67 8.56 0.54
C SER A 68 -3.09 7.16 0.35
N VAL A 69 -3.96 6.19 0.13
CA VAL A 69 -3.55 4.85 -0.30
C VAL A 69 -3.12 4.93 -1.76
N ASP A 70 -1.92 4.45 -2.05
CA ASP A 70 -1.45 4.22 -3.41
C ASP A 70 -1.99 2.87 -3.89
N PHE A 71 -3.07 2.92 -4.68
CA PHE A 71 -3.70 1.72 -5.24
C PHE A 71 -2.91 1.12 -6.40
N ASP A 72 -2.04 1.89 -7.06
CA ASP A 72 -1.24 1.41 -8.19
C ASP A 72 -0.12 0.47 -7.70
N ASN A 73 0.37 0.71 -6.48
CA ASN A 73 1.39 -0.12 -5.82
C ASN A 73 0.83 -1.04 -4.73
N TRP A 74 -0.50 -1.09 -4.53
CA TRP A 74 -1.11 -1.99 -3.56
C TRP A 74 -1.03 -3.44 -4.06
N ARG A 75 -0.31 -4.30 -3.32
CA ARG A 75 -0.27 -5.75 -3.54
C ARG A 75 -1.00 -6.42 -2.41
N ASP A 76 -2.02 -7.20 -2.74
CA ASP A 76 -2.60 -8.15 -1.81
C ASP A 76 -1.69 -9.37 -1.74
N TRP A 77 -0.78 -9.36 -0.79
CA TRP A 77 0.14 -10.45 -0.46
C TRP A 77 -0.55 -11.72 0.09
N GLU A 78 -1.86 -11.70 0.39
CA GLU A 78 -2.59 -12.90 0.79
C GLU A 78 -2.89 -13.77 -0.44
N GLY A 79 -2.03 -14.78 -0.70
CA GLY A 79 -2.24 -15.77 -1.77
C GLY A 79 -1.00 -16.15 -2.58
N ASP A 80 0.13 -15.47 -2.37
CA ASP A 80 1.37 -15.79 -3.11
C ASP A 80 1.94 -17.18 -2.76
N GLU A 81 1.54 -17.78 -1.62
CA GLU A 81 1.97 -19.13 -1.21
C GLU A 81 1.46 -20.24 -2.16
N GLU A 82 0.25 -20.10 -2.71
CA GLU A 82 -0.35 -21.13 -3.59
C GLU A 82 0.26 -21.10 -5.00
N VAL A 83 0.61 -19.90 -5.48
CA VAL A 83 1.31 -19.71 -6.76
C VAL A 83 2.75 -20.22 -6.67
N GLU A 84 3.46 -19.92 -5.58
CA GLU A 84 4.80 -20.44 -5.35
C GLU A 84 4.82 -21.97 -5.24
N LEU A 85 3.84 -22.56 -4.54
CA LEU A 85 3.76 -24.02 -4.40
C LEU A 85 3.53 -24.71 -5.75
N ALA A 86 2.60 -24.19 -6.57
CA ALA A 86 2.34 -24.73 -7.91
C ALA A 86 3.57 -24.63 -8.82
N GLN A 87 4.39 -23.58 -8.66
CA GLN A 87 5.59 -23.36 -9.45
C GLN A 87 6.73 -24.30 -9.03
N VAL A 88 6.85 -24.59 -7.73
CA VAL A 88 7.78 -25.58 -7.18
C VAL A 88 7.40 -27.00 -7.62
N GLU A 89 6.11 -27.36 -7.57
CA GLU A 89 5.63 -28.67 -8.03
C GLU A 89 5.92 -28.89 -9.52
N HIS A 90 5.65 -27.89 -10.37
CA HIS A 90 5.94 -27.98 -11.80
C HIS A 90 7.43 -28.17 -12.09
N TYR A 91 8.31 -27.46 -11.36
CA TYR A 91 9.75 -27.63 -11.50
C TYR A 91 10.23 -29.02 -11.05
N ALA A 92 9.66 -29.55 -9.95
CA ALA A 92 9.96 -30.90 -9.49
C ALA A 92 9.55 -31.98 -10.51
N GLU A 93 8.43 -31.79 -11.22
CA GLU A 93 8.01 -32.68 -12.31
C GLU A 93 8.99 -32.68 -13.49
N LEU A 94 9.50 -31.51 -13.87
CA LEU A 94 10.50 -31.39 -14.95
C LEU A 94 11.81 -32.10 -14.57
N LEU A 95 12.30 -31.91 -13.34
CA LEU A 95 13.49 -32.62 -12.84
C LEU A 95 13.29 -34.14 -12.85
N LYS A 96 12.09 -34.61 -12.47
CA LYS A 96 11.76 -36.03 -12.48
C LYS A 96 11.71 -36.62 -13.90
N LYS A 97 11.16 -35.87 -14.87
CA LYS A 97 11.13 -36.27 -16.29
C LYS A 97 12.52 -36.32 -16.92
N VAL A 98 13.43 -35.42 -16.55
CA VAL A 98 14.81 -35.42 -17.06
C VAL A 98 15.68 -36.51 -16.40
N SER A 99 15.27 -37.03 -15.23
CA SER A 99 15.98 -38.08 -14.50
C SER A 99 15.77 -39.50 -15.06
N THR A 100 14.86 -39.71 -16.01
CA THR A 100 14.75 -41.02 -16.71
C THR A 100 15.97 -41.22 -17.61
N LYS A 101 16.95 -41.94 -17.08
CA LYS A 101 18.22 -42.29 -17.72
C LYS A 101 18.02 -43.17 -18.96
N SER A 102 17.77 -42.55 -20.10
CA SER A 102 18.25 -43.09 -21.37
C SER A 102 19.78 -42.92 -21.42
N PRO A 103 20.54 -43.82 -22.07
CA PRO A 103 21.95 -43.59 -22.34
C PRO A 103 22.12 -42.22 -23.02
N PRO A 104 23.16 -41.42 -22.68
CA PRO A 104 23.48 -40.21 -23.41
C PRO A 104 23.56 -40.51 -24.91
N PRO A 105 22.98 -39.67 -25.79
CA PRO A 105 23.12 -39.87 -27.23
C PRO A 105 24.61 -39.95 -27.59
N ALA A 106 24.99 -40.97 -28.36
CA ALA A 106 26.37 -41.16 -28.81
C ALA A 106 26.68 -40.15 -29.92
N MET A 107 27.89 -39.58 -29.90
CA MET A 107 28.44 -38.68 -30.93
C MET A 107 29.01 -39.48 -32.12
N ASP A 108 28.35 -40.55 -32.55
CA ASP A 108 28.81 -41.47 -33.61
C ASP A 108 28.53 -40.94 -35.04
N ASP A 109 27.84 -39.80 -35.16
CA ASP A 109 27.35 -39.29 -36.45
C ASP A 109 28.34 -38.32 -37.13
N LEU A 110 29.56 -38.19 -36.60
CA LEU A 110 30.57 -37.23 -37.06
C LEU A 110 31.80 -37.92 -37.67
N ASP A 111 31.62 -39.06 -38.34
CA ASP A 111 32.65 -39.62 -39.20
C ASP A 111 32.51 -39.08 -40.63
N ASP A 112 33.58 -38.39 -41.02
CA ASP A 112 33.89 -37.68 -42.24
C ASP A 112 34.09 -38.66 -43.42
N ASP A 113 33.06 -38.90 -44.23
CA ASP A 113 33.19 -39.63 -45.51
C ASP A 113 33.84 -38.72 -46.57
N SER A 114 35.12 -38.47 -46.35
CA SER A 114 36.09 -38.05 -47.35
C SER A 114 36.38 -39.22 -48.30
N ASP A 115 35.91 -39.04 -49.54
CA ASP A 115 36.57 -39.45 -50.81
C ASP A 115 36.51 -40.94 -51.22
N SER A 116 35.83 -41.21 -52.34
CA SER A 116 36.49 -41.63 -53.59
C SER A 116 35.51 -42.29 -54.57
N ALA A 117 35.15 -41.51 -55.58
CA ALA A 117 35.14 -41.84 -57.02
C ALA A 117 34.48 -43.13 -57.58
N ASP A 118 33.68 -42.86 -58.63
CA ASP A 118 33.61 -43.59 -59.92
C ASP A 118 32.94 -44.98 -59.95
N ALA A 119 32.07 -45.36 -60.90
CA ALA A 119 31.72 -44.79 -62.19
C ALA A 119 30.39 -45.39 -62.70
N ARG A 120 29.63 -44.55 -63.39
CA ARG A 120 28.91 -44.80 -64.67
C ARG A 120 27.95 -46.01 -64.80
N SER A 121 26.68 -45.64 -65.01
CA SER A 121 25.88 -45.94 -66.22
C SER A 121 25.74 -47.41 -66.63
N ASN A 122 24.56 -48.00 -66.40
CA ASN A 122 23.44 -48.01 -67.35
C ASN A 122 22.29 -48.88 -66.82
#